data_AF-A0A1V1PI44-F1
#
_entry.id   AF-A0A1V1PI44-F1
#
_cell.length_a   1.000
_cell.length_b   1.000
_cell.length_c   1.000
_cell.angle_alpha   90.00
_cell.angle_beta   90.00
_cell.angle_gamma   90.00
#
_symmetry.space_group_name_H-M   'P 1'
#
loop_
_entity.id
_entity.type
_entity.pdbx_description
1 polymer ?
#
loop_
_entity_poly.entity_id
_entity_poly.type
_entity_poly.pdbx_seq_one_letter_code
_entity_poly.pdbx_strand_id
1 'polypeptide(L)'
;MKRIIFSLSLIFLMSGTATAKWHMSVYHAVLAGPGIEDAILLSAEFDTSYRLIAFTLGKQIYQYNENIVFELEAQAVQHLGDQTHSEWNGVFIARWLTFPWNHVIPTTFAFGEGLSYATQTPNIEALHNETVSHFLNYLSIEFTFTLPHIKHFHLLTRVHHRSGAYGLFNDVKGASNAVGAGLRYEW
;
A
#
# COMPACT_ATOMS: atom_id res chain seq x y z
N MET A 1 -5.98 15.18 31.61
CA MET A 1 -6.24 15.59 30.22
C MET A 1 -5.03 16.36 29.69
N LYS A 2 -4.16 15.72 28.88
CA LYS A 2 -3.04 16.41 28.22
C LYS A 2 -3.43 16.65 26.77
N ARG A 3 -3.55 17.92 26.38
CA ARG A 3 -3.72 18.33 24.99
C ARG A 3 -2.34 18.28 24.33
N ILE A 4 -2.16 17.38 23.38
CA ILE A 4 -0.98 17.37 22.52
C ILE A 4 -1.33 18.21 21.29
N ILE A 5 -0.67 19.36 21.15
CA ILE A 5 -0.73 20.19 19.96
C ILE A 5 0.32 19.64 19.00
N PHE A 6 -0.09 19.05 17.88
CA PHE A 6 0.81 18.75 16.78
C PHE A 6 0.99 20.02 15.95
N SER A 7 2.19 20.61 15.96
CA SER A 7 2.63 21.47 14.86
C SER A 7 3.43 20.62 13.88
N LEU A 8 2.84 20.34 12.72
CA LEU A 8 3.56 19.75 11.60
C LEU A 8 4.12 20.92 10.79
N SER A 9 5.38 21.26 11.01
CA SER A 9 6.08 22.27 10.22
C SER A 9 7.40 21.67 9.76
N LEU A 10 7.32 20.76 8.80
CA LEU A 10 8.48 20.26 8.08
C LEU A 10 8.59 21.03 6.76
N ILE A 11 9.25 22.19 6.80
CA ILE A 11 9.63 22.92 5.60
C ILE A 11 10.89 22.24 5.07
N PHE A 12 10.71 21.29 4.16
CA PHE A 12 11.81 20.82 3.33
C PHE A 12 12.04 21.84 2.20
N LEU A 13 13.26 22.37 2.10
CA LEU A 13 13.75 23.01 0.88
C LEU A 13 13.89 21.93 -0.20
N MET A 14 12.80 21.72 -0.94
CA MET A 14 12.64 20.69 -1.96
C MET A 14 13.25 21.18 -3.30
N SER A 15 14.47 20.77 -3.62
CA SER A 15 15.06 20.92 -4.95
C SER A 15 14.63 19.75 -5.84
N GLY A 16 13.58 19.93 -6.65
CA GLY A 16 13.07 18.88 -7.54
C GLY A 16 11.98 19.39 -8.46
N THR A 17 11.64 18.58 -9.46
CA THR A 17 10.68 18.97 -10.50
C THR A 17 9.32 18.36 -10.23
N ALA A 18 8.26 19.18 -10.30
CA ALA A 18 6.91 18.67 -10.41
C ALA A 18 6.76 17.93 -11.76
N THR A 19 6.27 16.70 -11.71
CA THR A 19 5.93 15.92 -12.90
C THR A 19 4.44 15.60 -12.86
N ALA A 20 3.86 15.22 -14.00
CA ALA A 20 2.42 14.97 -14.11
C ALA A 20 2.12 13.60 -14.74
N LYS A 21 2.85 12.57 -14.31
CA LYS A 21 2.59 11.19 -14.74
C LYS A 21 1.50 10.58 -13.89
N TRP A 22 0.50 10.01 -14.55
CA TRP A 22 -0.59 9.29 -13.90
C TRP A 22 -0.34 7.79 -14.01
N HIS A 23 -0.89 7.05 -13.07
CA HIS A 23 -0.88 5.61 -13.11
C HIS A 23 -2.18 5.03 -12.56
N MET A 24 -2.50 3.83 -13.01
CA MET A 24 -3.58 3.03 -12.45
C MET A 24 -3.09 1.60 -12.27
N SER A 25 -3.68 0.86 -11.33
CA SER A 25 -3.38 -0.55 -11.17
C SER A 25 -4.59 -1.37 -10.77
N VAL A 26 -4.52 -2.66 -11.09
CA VAL A 26 -5.43 -3.68 -10.56
C VAL A 26 -4.60 -4.82 -9.99
N TYR A 27 -4.91 -5.25 -8.77
CA TYR A 27 -4.24 -6.40 -8.16
C TYR A 27 -5.21 -7.27 -7.35
N HIS A 28 -4.87 -8.55 -7.26
CA HIS A 28 -5.54 -9.51 -6.39
C HIS A 28 -4.56 -9.94 -5.30
N ALA A 29 -5.02 -9.98 -4.06
CA ALA A 29 -4.21 -10.40 -2.91
C ALA A 29 -4.93 -11.42 -2.04
N VAL A 30 -4.15 -12.21 -1.33
CA VAL A 30 -4.59 -13.23 -0.39
C VAL A 30 -4.07 -12.87 0.99
N LEU A 31 -4.87 -13.10 2.03
CA LEU A 31 -4.45 -12.87 3.41
C LEU A 31 -3.18 -13.69 3.71
N ALA A 32 -2.22 -13.01 4.34
CA ALA A 32 -0.98 -13.58 4.82
C ALA A 32 -0.98 -13.52 6.35
N GLY A 33 -0.23 -14.42 6.98
CA GLY A 33 -0.06 -14.51 8.43
C GLY A 33 0.28 -13.17 9.12
N PRO A 34 0.19 -13.13 10.46
CA PRO A 34 0.17 -11.89 11.23
C PRO A 34 1.49 -11.08 11.17
N GLY A 35 2.63 -11.73 10.90
CA GLY A 35 3.93 -11.06 10.76
C GLY A 35 4.03 -10.31 9.43
N ILE A 36 4.21 -8.99 9.47
CA ILE A 36 4.45 -8.19 8.26
C ILE A 36 5.80 -8.57 7.63
N GLU A 37 6.78 -8.92 8.46
CA GLU A 37 8.09 -9.45 8.06
C GLU A 37 7.95 -10.70 7.19
N ASP A 38 7.05 -11.61 7.57
CA ASP A 38 6.81 -12.84 6.82
C ASP A 38 6.08 -12.56 5.50
N ALA A 39 5.18 -11.58 5.48
CA ALA A 39 4.53 -11.13 4.26
C ALA A 39 5.53 -10.49 3.28
N ILE A 40 6.50 -9.73 3.80
CA ILE A 40 7.56 -9.10 3.01
C ILE A 40 8.56 -10.14 2.48
N LEU A 41 8.92 -11.13 3.31
CA LEU A 41 9.85 -12.20 2.96
C LEU A 41 9.19 -13.35 2.18
N LEU A 42 7.88 -13.27 1.92
CA LEU A 42 7.06 -14.32 1.28
C LEU A 42 7.15 -15.66 2.02
N SER A 43 7.42 -15.65 3.32
CA SER A 43 7.46 -16.81 4.21
C SER A 43 6.15 -17.01 5.00
N ALA A 44 5.16 -16.13 4.79
CA ALA A 44 3.89 -16.19 5.50
C ALA A 44 3.04 -17.40 5.12
N GLU A 45 2.25 -17.88 6.07
CA GLU A 45 1.12 -18.77 5.78
C GLU A 45 0.02 -17.97 5.07
N PHE A 46 -0.57 -18.55 4.03
CA PHE A 46 -1.61 -17.90 3.23
C PHE A 46 -2.98 -18.53 3.47
N ASP A 47 -3.99 -17.69 3.71
CA ASP A 47 -5.37 -18.13 3.82
C ASP A 47 -6.20 -17.64 2.63
N THR A 48 -6.46 -18.55 1.68
CA THR A 48 -7.23 -18.26 0.47
C THR A 48 -8.72 -18.00 0.72
N SER A 49 -9.22 -18.22 1.93
CA SER A 49 -10.59 -17.93 2.33
C SER A 49 -10.83 -16.42 2.43
N TYR A 50 -9.76 -15.64 2.65
CA TYR A 50 -9.76 -14.18 2.71
C TYR A 50 -8.95 -13.61 1.54
N ARG A 51 -9.65 -12.97 0.61
CA ARG A 51 -9.07 -12.43 -0.63
C ARG A 51 -9.51 -11.00 -0.81
N LEU A 52 -8.74 -10.22 -1.56
CA LEU A 52 -9.14 -8.90 -1.99
C LEU A 52 -8.77 -8.63 -3.45
N ILE A 53 -9.56 -7.78 -4.09
CA ILE A 53 -9.24 -7.17 -5.38
C ILE A 53 -9.23 -5.67 -5.18
N ALA A 54 -8.21 -5.01 -5.71
CA ALA A 54 -8.03 -3.59 -5.56
C ALA A 54 -7.85 -2.93 -6.93
N PHE A 55 -8.50 -1.78 -7.10
CA PHE A 55 -8.24 -0.82 -8.16
C PHE A 55 -7.57 0.40 -7.55
N THR A 56 -6.51 0.91 -8.19
CA THR A 56 -5.81 2.12 -7.74
C THR A 56 -5.70 3.15 -8.84
N LEU A 57 -5.76 4.41 -8.46
CA LEU A 57 -5.45 5.56 -9.30
C LEU A 57 -4.48 6.45 -8.55
N GLY A 58 -3.34 6.75 -9.15
CA GLY A 58 -2.36 7.62 -8.53
C GLY A 58 -1.64 8.51 -9.52
N LYS A 59 -0.86 9.42 -8.96
CA LYS A 59 -0.16 10.46 -9.68
C LYS A 59 1.19 10.71 -9.03
N GLN A 60 2.24 10.74 -9.85
CA GLN A 60 3.52 11.27 -9.42
C GLN A 60 3.36 12.77 -9.16
N ILE A 61 3.70 13.22 -7.96
CA ILE A 61 3.53 14.61 -7.54
C ILE A 61 4.87 15.36 -7.50
N TYR A 62 5.97 14.64 -7.31
CA TYR A 62 7.28 15.24 -7.13
C TYR A 62 8.39 14.26 -7.48
N GLN A 63 9.44 14.74 -8.13
CA GLN A 63 10.69 14.00 -8.33
C GLN A 63 11.80 14.64 -7.51
N TYR A 64 12.32 13.91 -6.54
CA TYR A 64 13.36 14.41 -5.63
C TYR A 64 14.74 14.35 -6.27
N ASN A 65 15.07 13.22 -6.91
CA ASN A 65 16.29 13.03 -7.68
C ASN A 65 16.07 11.97 -8.78
N GLU A 66 17.14 11.47 -9.39
CA GLU A 66 17.08 10.40 -10.40
C GLU A 66 16.66 9.03 -9.85
N ASN A 67 16.72 8.84 -8.54
CA ASN A 67 16.45 7.58 -7.86
C ASN A 67 15.08 7.54 -7.16
N ILE A 68 14.53 8.69 -6.75
CA ILE A 68 13.33 8.78 -5.89
C ILE A 68 12.29 9.71 -6.48
N VAL A 69 11.06 9.21 -6.55
CA VAL A 69 9.85 9.98 -6.84
C VAL A 69 8.81 9.78 -5.75
N PHE A 70 7.93 10.76 -5.61
CA PHE A 70 6.80 10.69 -4.68
C PHE A 70 5.48 10.72 -5.45
N GLU A 71 4.53 9.90 -4.98
CA GLU A 71 3.22 9.71 -5.60
C GLU A 71 2.11 9.89 -4.54
N LEU A 72 0.92 10.29 -5.00
CA LEU A 72 -0.32 10.15 -4.25
C LEU A 72 -1.18 9.10 -4.93
N GLU A 73 -1.76 8.18 -4.16
CA GLU A 73 -2.62 7.11 -4.67
C GLU A 73 -3.92 7.02 -3.86
N ALA A 74 -5.03 6.85 -4.58
CA ALA A 74 -6.31 6.45 -4.03
C ALA A 74 -6.61 5.00 -4.43
N GLN A 75 -7.19 4.22 -3.51
CA GLN A 75 -7.53 2.82 -3.75
C GLN A 75 -9.00 2.53 -3.43
N ALA A 76 -9.61 1.71 -4.27
CA ALA A 76 -10.90 1.08 -4.05
C ALA A 76 -10.69 -0.42 -3.96
N VAL A 77 -10.97 -1.01 -2.80
CA VAL A 77 -10.66 -2.40 -2.48
C VAL A 77 -11.94 -3.13 -2.13
N GLN A 78 -12.11 -4.33 -2.68
CA GLN A 78 -13.21 -5.21 -2.35
C GLN A 78 -12.65 -6.49 -1.75
N HIS A 79 -13.00 -6.75 -0.49
CA HIS A 79 -12.74 -8.01 0.19
C HIS A 79 -13.78 -9.06 -0.22
N LEU A 80 -13.33 -10.29 -0.38
CA LEU A 80 -14.05 -11.44 -0.93
C LEU A 80 -13.82 -12.68 -0.06
N GLY A 81 -14.77 -13.61 -0.10
CA GLY A 81 -14.73 -14.86 0.66
C GLY A 81 -15.36 -14.67 2.04
N ASP A 82 -14.63 -15.02 3.10
CA ASP A 82 -15.14 -14.99 4.48
C ASP A 82 -15.20 -13.58 5.09
N GLN A 83 -14.78 -12.58 4.31
CA GLN A 83 -15.04 -11.17 4.53
C GLN A 83 -15.55 -10.51 3.25
N THR A 84 -16.71 -9.88 3.33
CA THR A 84 -17.32 -9.19 2.20
C THR A 84 -17.59 -7.74 2.56
N HIS A 85 -16.61 -6.88 2.33
CA HIS A 85 -16.74 -5.45 2.59
C HIS A 85 -15.85 -4.68 1.62
N SER A 86 -16.09 -3.38 1.52
CA SER A 86 -15.28 -2.48 0.71
C SER A 86 -14.36 -1.68 1.60
N GLU A 87 -13.20 -1.34 1.08
CA GLU A 87 -12.17 -0.56 1.77
C GLU A 87 -11.64 0.52 0.81
N TRP A 88 -11.39 1.70 1.38
CA TRP A 88 -10.90 2.86 0.65
C TRP A 88 -9.63 3.37 1.30
N ASN A 89 -8.58 3.56 0.48
CA ASN A 89 -7.27 4.01 0.97
C ASN A 89 -6.85 5.30 0.29
N GLY A 90 -6.23 6.19 1.07
CA GLY A 90 -5.48 7.34 0.59
C GLY A 90 -4.03 7.23 1.04
N VAL A 91 -3.09 7.24 0.09
CA VAL A 91 -1.71 6.82 0.33
C VAL A 91 -0.73 7.82 -0.26
N PHE A 92 0.29 8.17 0.52
CA PHE A 92 1.50 8.83 0.05
C PHE A 92 2.58 7.77 -0.17
N ILE A 93 3.19 7.79 -1.36
CA ILE A 93 4.14 6.75 -1.78
C ILE A 93 5.50 7.39 -2.06
N ALA A 94 6.56 6.79 -1.52
CA ALA A 94 7.93 7.00 -1.96
C ALA A 94 8.36 5.83 -2.84
N ARG A 95 8.75 6.11 -4.09
CA ARG A 95 9.17 5.09 -5.06
C ARG A 95 10.63 5.28 -5.44
N TRP A 96 11.39 4.20 -5.25
CA TRP A 96 12.77 4.02 -5.67
C TRP A 96 12.84 3.42 -7.08
N LEU A 97 13.60 4.04 -7.98
CA LEU A 97 13.61 3.77 -9.41
C LEU A 97 14.82 2.96 -9.91
N THR A 98 15.92 2.92 -9.16
CA THR A 98 17.22 2.49 -9.71
C THR A 98 17.72 1.19 -9.10
N PHE A 99 17.86 0.15 -9.92
CA PHE A 99 18.48 -1.11 -9.53
C PHE A 99 19.63 -1.47 -10.48
N PRO A 100 20.67 -2.18 -9.99
CA PRO A 100 21.81 -2.59 -10.83
C PRO A 100 21.43 -3.39 -12.08
N TRP A 101 20.30 -4.12 -12.04
CA TRP A 101 19.79 -4.97 -13.11
C TRP A 101 18.71 -4.32 -13.99
N ASN A 102 18.45 -3.02 -13.84
CA ASN A 102 17.41 -2.32 -14.63
C ASN A 102 17.63 -2.42 -16.15
N HIS A 103 18.87 -2.70 -16.58
CA HIS A 103 19.20 -2.94 -17.98
C HIS A 103 18.63 -4.26 -18.53
N VAL A 104 18.25 -5.21 -17.66
CA VAL A 104 17.62 -6.48 -18.03
C VAL A 104 16.11 -6.41 -17.77
N ILE A 105 15.73 -6.03 -16.55
CA ILE A 105 14.33 -5.92 -16.11
C ILE A 105 14.21 -4.61 -15.33
N PRO A 106 13.65 -3.54 -15.92
CA PRO A 106 13.43 -2.30 -15.20
C PRO A 106 12.54 -2.58 -13.99
N THR A 107 13.07 -2.34 -12.81
CA THR A 107 12.47 -2.66 -11.51
C THR A 107 12.29 -1.37 -10.72
N THR A 108 11.17 -1.23 -10.04
CA THR A 108 10.99 -0.18 -9.02
C THR A 108 10.55 -0.81 -7.71
N PHE A 109 10.83 -0.11 -6.61
CA PHE A 109 10.37 -0.44 -5.28
C PHE A 109 9.61 0.75 -4.71
N ALA A 110 8.53 0.52 -3.98
CA ALA A 110 7.74 1.57 -3.37
C ALA A 110 7.33 1.22 -1.95
N PHE A 111 7.36 2.22 -1.08
CA PHE A 111 6.80 2.19 0.26
C PHE A 111 5.70 3.24 0.35
N GLY A 112 4.51 2.83 0.76
CA GLY A 112 3.34 3.68 0.94
C GLY A 112 2.89 3.75 2.39
N GLU A 113 2.54 4.96 2.84
CA GLU A 113 1.95 5.24 4.15
C GLU A 113 0.66 6.03 3.95
N GLY A 114 -0.38 5.68 4.70
CA GLY A 114 -1.70 6.21 4.43
C GLY A 114 -2.76 5.86 5.45
N LEU A 115 -3.99 6.16 5.03
CA LEU A 115 -5.18 5.96 5.82
C LEU A 115 -6.12 5.02 5.10
N SER A 116 -6.75 4.13 5.86
CA SER A 116 -7.72 3.17 5.35
C SER A 116 -9.06 3.29 6.05
N TYR A 117 -10.13 3.25 5.25
CA TYR A 117 -11.51 3.20 5.72
C TYR A 117 -12.23 1.98 5.17
N ALA A 118 -12.62 1.04 6.04
CA ALA A 118 -13.44 -0.12 5.71
C ALA A 118 -14.93 0.17 5.96
N THR A 119 -15.82 -0.25 5.06
CA THR A 119 -17.28 -0.04 5.20
C THR A 119 -17.91 -0.93 6.28
N GLN A 120 -17.22 -2.01 6.65
CA GLN A 120 -17.58 -2.89 7.77
C GLN A 120 -16.32 -3.17 8.58
N THR A 121 -16.47 -3.39 9.89
CA THR A 121 -15.36 -3.89 10.72
C THR A 121 -15.01 -5.31 10.29
N PRO A 122 -13.78 -5.57 9.81
CA PRO A 122 -13.43 -6.89 9.28
C PRO A 122 -13.47 -7.96 10.38
N ASN A 123 -14.20 -9.07 10.15
CA ASN A 123 -14.28 -10.20 11.08
C ASN A 123 -12.91 -10.72 11.59
N ILE A 124 -11.89 -10.84 10.73
CA ILE A 124 -10.52 -11.23 11.09
C ILE A 124 -9.85 -10.26 12.07
N GLU A 125 -10.15 -8.96 11.96
CA GLU A 125 -9.66 -7.95 12.90
C GLU A 125 -10.39 -8.08 14.23
N ALA A 126 -11.66 -8.49 14.24
CA ALA A 126 -12.42 -8.78 15.47
C ALA A 126 -12.00 -10.10 16.15
N LEU A 127 -11.56 -11.10 15.38
CA LEU A 127 -11.13 -12.40 15.91
C LEU A 127 -9.81 -12.30 16.69
N HIS A 128 -8.97 -11.32 16.33
CA HIS A 128 -7.64 -11.16 16.92
C HIS A 128 -7.50 -9.91 17.82
N ASN A 129 -8.56 -9.09 17.95
CA ASN A 129 -8.50 -7.84 18.72
C ASN A 129 -9.74 -7.61 19.59
N GLU A 130 -9.52 -7.02 20.77
CA GLU A 130 -10.60 -6.55 21.66
C GLU A 130 -11.36 -5.35 21.08
N THR A 131 -10.73 -4.60 20.16
CA THR A 131 -11.27 -3.40 19.52
C THR A 131 -11.12 -3.48 18.01
N VAL A 132 -12.17 -3.05 17.29
CA VAL A 132 -12.18 -2.93 15.83
C VAL A 132 -12.56 -1.51 15.43
N SER A 133 -12.02 -1.04 14.31
CA SER A 133 -12.36 0.28 13.77
C SER A 133 -12.49 0.23 12.26
N HIS A 134 -13.42 1.04 11.76
CA HIS A 134 -13.52 1.31 10.33
C HIS A 134 -12.29 2.06 9.81
N PHE A 135 -11.69 2.92 10.64
CA PHE A 135 -10.59 3.80 10.24
C PHE A 135 -9.28 3.39 10.90
N LEU A 136 -8.29 3.03 10.08
CA LEU A 136 -7.01 2.47 10.49
C LEU A 136 -5.84 3.02 9.64
N ASN A 137 -4.62 2.72 10.08
CA ASN A 137 -3.41 2.97 9.31
C ASN A 137 -3.35 2.05 8.09
N TYR A 138 -2.77 2.54 7.01
CA TYR A 138 -2.49 1.75 5.81
C TYR A 138 -1.00 1.81 5.45
N LEU A 139 -0.41 0.64 5.23
CA LEU A 139 0.94 0.50 4.69
C LEU A 139 0.91 -0.33 3.41
N SER A 140 1.75 0.05 2.46
CA SER A 140 2.03 -0.78 1.30
C SER A 140 3.52 -0.91 1.02
N ILE A 141 3.90 -2.11 0.58
CA ILE A 141 5.22 -2.36 0.01
C ILE A 141 5.01 -2.96 -1.36
N GLU A 142 5.60 -2.35 -2.38
CA GLU A 142 5.39 -2.71 -3.77
C GLU A 142 6.70 -2.87 -4.52
N PHE A 143 6.75 -3.88 -5.40
CA PHE A 143 7.71 -3.93 -6.48
C PHE A 143 6.98 -3.87 -7.82
N THR A 144 7.59 -3.21 -8.80
CA THR A 144 7.12 -3.26 -10.19
C THR A 144 8.22 -3.73 -11.13
N PHE A 145 7.83 -4.44 -12.19
CA PHE A 145 8.71 -4.97 -13.22
C PHE A 145 8.15 -4.61 -14.60
N THR A 146 8.89 -3.81 -15.36
CA THR A 146 8.46 -3.37 -16.69
C THR A 146 8.57 -4.51 -17.71
N LEU A 147 7.52 -4.73 -18.49
CA LEU A 147 7.52 -5.75 -19.53
C LEU A 147 8.38 -5.30 -20.73
N PRO A 148 9.29 -6.15 -21.27
CA PRO A 148 10.28 -5.76 -22.28
C PRO A 148 9.72 -5.11 -23.55
N HIS A 149 8.47 -5.43 -23.91
CA HIS A 149 7.83 -4.99 -25.15
C HIS A 149 6.68 -4.00 -24.94
N ILE A 150 6.34 -3.65 -23.70
CA ILE A 150 5.18 -2.82 -23.38
C ILE A 150 5.55 -1.80 -22.31
N LYS A 151 6.13 -0.67 -22.75
CA LYS A 151 6.75 0.34 -21.86
C LYS A 151 5.82 0.95 -20.80
N HIS A 152 4.51 0.91 -21.03
CA HIS A 152 3.51 1.48 -20.13
C HIS A 152 2.91 0.48 -19.15
N PHE A 153 3.21 -0.82 -19.30
CA PHE A 153 2.65 -1.87 -18.45
C PHE A 153 3.75 -2.50 -17.59
N HIS A 154 3.42 -2.65 -16.31
CA HIS A 154 4.31 -3.22 -15.31
C HIS A 154 3.58 -4.33 -14.57
N LEU A 155 4.25 -5.46 -14.38
CA LEU A 155 3.84 -6.41 -13.36
C LEU A 155 4.07 -5.76 -11.99
N LEU A 156 3.13 -5.95 -11.07
CA LEU A 156 3.28 -5.46 -9.70
C LEU A 156 3.10 -6.60 -8.70
N THR A 157 3.84 -6.53 -7.61
CA THR A 157 3.58 -7.31 -6.39
C THR A 157 3.40 -6.34 -5.24
N ARG A 158 2.45 -6.59 -4.35
CA ARG A 158 2.14 -5.67 -3.26
C ARG A 158 1.82 -6.41 -1.97
N VAL A 159 2.46 -5.98 -0.89
CA VAL A 159 1.99 -6.23 0.48
C VAL A 159 1.01 -5.11 0.82
N HIS A 160 -0.20 -5.49 1.20
CA HIS A 160 -1.28 -4.63 1.66
C HIS A 160 -1.43 -4.85 3.15
N HIS A 161 -1.13 -3.84 3.96
CA HIS A 161 -1.16 -3.93 5.42
C HIS A 161 -2.09 -2.88 6.00
N ARG A 162 -3.01 -3.31 6.87
CA ARG A 162 -3.79 -2.42 7.74
C ARG A 162 -3.46 -2.71 9.18
N SER A 163 -3.35 -1.68 10.00
CA SER A 163 -3.20 -1.87 11.44
C SER A 163 -3.67 -0.67 12.24
N GLY A 164 -3.86 -0.89 13.54
CA GLY A 164 -4.08 0.21 14.47
C GLY A 164 -2.82 0.96 14.88
N ALA A 165 -1.66 0.63 14.30
CA ALA A 165 -0.35 1.20 14.62
C ALA A 165 -0.08 1.23 16.13
N TYR A 166 -0.13 0.06 16.77
CA TYR A 166 0.09 -0.12 18.22
C TYR A 166 -0.87 0.67 19.12
N GLY A 167 -2.12 0.87 18.67
CA GLY A 167 -3.16 1.58 19.42
C GLY A 167 -3.31 3.06 19.06
N LEU A 168 -2.48 3.60 18.16
CA LEU A 168 -2.61 4.99 17.70
C LEU A 168 -3.98 5.26 17.05
N PHE A 169 -4.54 4.27 16.36
CA PHE A 169 -5.85 4.36 15.72
C PHE A 169 -6.90 3.64 16.55
N ASN A 170 -7.70 4.41 17.29
CA ASN A 170 -8.87 3.92 18.04
C ASN A 170 -8.54 2.76 19.00
N ASP A 171 -7.34 2.78 19.61
CA ASP A 171 -6.85 1.75 20.54
C ASP A 171 -6.77 0.33 19.94
N VAL A 172 -6.81 0.20 18.60
CA VAL A 172 -6.66 -1.08 17.90
C VAL A 172 -5.19 -1.50 17.92
N LYS A 173 -4.91 -2.73 18.38
CA LYS A 173 -3.54 -3.25 18.49
C LYS A 173 -3.15 -4.23 17.40
N GLY A 174 -4.12 -4.79 16.68
CA GLY A 174 -3.86 -5.78 15.64
C GLY A 174 -3.62 -5.19 14.28
N ALA A 175 -3.37 -6.12 13.36
CA ALA A 175 -3.08 -5.86 11.97
C ALA A 175 -3.66 -6.97 11.08
N SER A 176 -3.84 -6.65 9.81
CA SER A 176 -4.11 -7.59 8.74
C SER A 176 -3.11 -7.37 7.60
N ASN A 177 -2.62 -8.47 7.03
CA ASN A 177 -1.67 -8.49 5.91
C ASN A 177 -2.28 -9.24 4.74
N ALA A 178 -2.11 -8.74 3.54
CA ALA A 178 -2.37 -9.48 2.32
C ALA A 178 -1.22 -9.31 1.34
N VAL A 179 -0.87 -10.37 0.61
CA VAL A 179 0.15 -10.34 -0.44
C VAL A 179 -0.52 -10.64 -1.77
N GLY A 180 -0.22 -9.80 -2.75
CA GLY A 180 -0.87 -9.87 -4.05
C GLY A 180 0.02 -9.53 -5.22
N ALA A 181 -0.52 -9.78 -6.40
CA ALA A 181 0.10 -9.44 -7.67
C ALA A 181 -0.94 -8.87 -8.64
N GLY A 182 -0.46 -8.12 -9.62
CA GLY A 182 -1.33 -7.40 -10.55
C GLY A 182 -0.61 -6.72 -11.70
N LEU A 183 -1.32 -5.78 -12.31
CA LEU A 183 -0.85 -4.98 -13.43
C LEU A 183 -1.00 -3.50 -13.12
N ARG A 184 0.04 -2.73 -13.45
CA ARG A 184 0.08 -1.28 -13.37
C ARG A 184 0.27 -0.70 -14.76
N TYR A 185 -0.47 0.36 -15.07
CA TYR A 185 -0.39 1.12 -16.30
C TYR A 185 -0.02 2.58 -16.00
N GLU A 186 0.96 3.14 -16.71
CA GLU A 186 1.46 4.51 -16.53
C GLU A 186 1.35 5.36 -17.81
N TRP A 187 0.88 6.61 -17.70
CA TRP A 187 0.74 7.55 -18.82
C TRP A 187 1.06 9.01 -18.47
#